data_AF-A0A961L7X9-F1
#
_entry.id   AF-A0A961L7X9-F1
#
_cell.length_a   1.000
_cell.length_b   1.000
_cell.length_c   1.000
_cell.angle_alpha   90.00
_cell.angle_beta   90.00
_cell.angle_gamma   90.00
#
_symmetry.space_group_name_H-M   'P 1'
#
loop_
_entity.id
_entity.type
_entity.pdbx_description
1 polymer ?
#
loop_
_entity_poly.entity_id
_entity_poly.type
_entity_poly.pdbx_seq_one_letter_code
_entity_poly.pdbx_strand_id
1 'polypeptide(L)'
;VIVTMERCFHGRTMAAMAAGGKQQPWAGPMPGGFVQVPFNDLEAVERMLTDEVAAIVLEPVQGEGGVHVSDPAHLRALRELCDRTGCLLVFDEIQTGMGRTGRLFAKDHFEVRPDILLLAKALGNGMPVGAFLATEAVAGAIAPGDHGTTFGGNPLACAAGLAVLDQLEEPGFMDEVRRRSDLFEEGLESLRQEHEMVHEVRGLGLMRGVELT
;
A
#
# COMPACT_ATOMS: atom_id res chain seq x y z
N VAL A 1 -19.59 -2.17 3.18
CA VAL A 1 -18.69 -1.14 3.73
C VAL A 1 -17.24 -1.53 3.49
N ILE A 2 -16.37 -0.58 3.18
CA ILE A 2 -14.92 -0.75 3.08
C ILE A 2 -14.28 -0.03 4.28
N VAL A 3 -13.51 -0.76 5.07
CA VAL A 3 -12.76 -0.20 6.21
C VAL A 3 -11.39 0.24 5.70
N THR A 4 -11.00 1.47 5.99
CA THR A 4 -9.66 2.00 5.69
C THR A 4 -9.03 2.62 6.94
N MET A 5 -7.74 2.95 6.84
CA MET A 5 -6.98 3.49 7.96
C MET A 5 -6.95 5.01 7.91
N GLU A 6 -7.04 5.67 9.06
CA GLU A 6 -6.75 7.10 9.17
C GLU A 6 -5.36 7.43 8.60
N ARG A 7 -5.23 8.63 8.02
CA ARG A 7 -4.02 9.12 7.31
C ARG A 7 -3.69 8.42 5.97
N CYS A 8 -4.44 7.42 5.54
CA CYS A 8 -4.17 6.72 4.28
C CYS A 8 -4.26 7.63 3.03
N PHE A 9 -3.67 7.16 1.93
CA PHE A 9 -3.82 7.76 0.62
C PHE A 9 -3.96 6.70 -0.48
N HIS A 10 -5.18 6.54 -1.01
CA HIS A 10 -5.50 5.56 -2.06
C HIS A 10 -5.74 6.19 -3.44
N GLY A 11 -5.50 7.50 -3.58
CA GLY A 11 -5.63 8.23 -4.85
C GLY A 11 -6.63 9.38 -4.83
N ARG A 12 -6.89 9.94 -6.02
CA ARG A 12 -7.67 11.18 -6.20
C ARG A 12 -8.93 11.04 -7.06
N THR A 13 -9.29 9.84 -7.47
CA THR A 13 -10.63 9.58 -8.04
C THR A 13 -11.67 9.55 -6.92
N MET A 14 -12.96 9.73 -7.23
CA MET A 14 -14.00 9.92 -6.20
C MET A 14 -14.02 8.80 -5.14
N ALA A 15 -14.02 7.53 -5.54
CA ALA A 15 -14.03 6.41 -4.59
C ALA A 15 -12.71 6.32 -3.79
N ALA A 16 -11.56 6.54 -4.44
CA ALA A 16 -10.26 6.53 -3.79
C ALA A 16 -10.11 7.66 -2.74
N MET A 17 -10.64 8.85 -3.04
CA MET A 17 -10.68 9.95 -2.07
C MET A 17 -11.65 9.66 -0.92
N ALA A 18 -12.79 9.01 -1.20
CA ALA A 18 -13.74 8.59 -0.16
C ALA A 18 -13.09 7.59 0.80
N ALA A 19 -12.32 6.63 0.27
CA ALA A 19 -11.51 5.71 1.04
C ALA A 19 -10.48 6.43 1.94
N GLY A 20 -9.92 7.55 1.46
CA GLY A 20 -9.00 8.40 2.23
C GLY A 20 -9.68 9.32 3.26
N GLY A 21 -11.01 9.42 3.28
CA GLY A 21 -11.78 10.33 4.14
C GLY A 21 -11.47 11.82 3.98
N LYS A 22 -10.66 12.18 2.97
CA LYS A 22 -10.28 13.56 2.68
C LYS A 22 -11.21 14.12 1.63
N GLN A 23 -12.07 15.06 2.02
CA GLN A 23 -12.83 15.86 1.07
C GLN A 23 -11.97 17.00 0.54
N GLN A 24 -11.77 17.04 -0.78
CA GLN A 24 -11.09 18.15 -1.44
C GLN A 24 -12.09 19.30 -1.70
N PRO A 25 -11.66 20.58 -1.63
CA PRO A 25 -12.57 21.72 -1.82
C PRO A 25 -13.29 21.74 -3.17
N TRP A 26 -12.69 21.12 -4.19
CA TRP A 26 -13.21 21.01 -5.54
C TRP A 26 -14.05 19.74 -5.77
N ALA A 27 -14.10 18.82 -4.81
CA ALA A 27 -14.85 17.58 -4.93
C ALA A 27 -16.32 17.82 -4.53
N GLY A 28 -17.24 17.24 -5.32
CA GLY A 28 -18.65 17.14 -4.95
C GLY A 28 -18.88 16.13 -3.81
N PRO A 29 -20.14 15.78 -3.52
CA PRO A 29 -20.46 14.76 -2.52
C PRO A 29 -19.70 13.46 -2.77
N MET A 30 -19.01 12.97 -1.74
CA MET A 30 -18.24 11.73 -1.82
C MET A 30 -19.17 10.51 -1.81
N PRO A 31 -18.85 9.44 -2.57
CA PRO A 31 -19.60 8.20 -2.46
C PRO A 31 -19.50 7.65 -1.03
N GLY A 32 -20.61 7.10 -0.52
CA GLY A 32 -20.66 6.44 0.78
C GLY A 32 -20.04 5.04 0.77
N GLY A 33 -20.18 4.33 1.89
CA GLY A 33 -19.72 2.94 2.01
C GLY A 33 -18.26 2.78 2.45
N PHE A 34 -17.62 3.84 2.92
CA PHE A 34 -16.28 3.82 3.49
C PHE A 34 -16.32 4.24 4.96
N VAL A 35 -15.51 3.60 5.80
CA VAL A 35 -15.31 3.98 7.20
C VAL A 35 -13.82 3.97 7.51
N GLN A 36 -13.36 4.98 8.26
CA GLN A 36 -11.97 5.08 8.69
C GLN A 36 -11.84 4.68 10.16
N VAL A 37 -10.78 3.93 10.45
CA VAL A 37 -10.37 3.57 11.81
C VAL A 37 -8.93 3.99 12.06
N PRO A 38 -8.51 4.22 13.32
CA PRO A 38 -7.12 4.52 13.61
C PRO A 38 -6.15 3.46 13.06
N PHE A 39 -5.03 3.91 12.49
CA PHE A 39 -4.00 3.01 11.96
C PHE A 39 -3.37 2.17 13.08
N ASN A 40 -3.13 0.88 12.83
CA ASN A 40 -2.66 -0.11 13.81
C ASN A 40 -3.60 -0.36 15.01
N ASP A 41 -4.90 -0.07 14.89
CA ASP A 41 -5.91 -0.36 15.92
C ASP A 41 -6.83 -1.52 15.49
N LEU A 42 -6.50 -2.73 15.93
CA LEU A 42 -7.28 -3.93 15.62
C LEU A 42 -8.68 -3.90 16.25
N GLU A 43 -8.80 -3.40 17.49
CA GLU A 43 -10.09 -3.36 18.17
C GLU A 43 -11.05 -2.41 17.46
N ALA A 44 -10.56 -1.30 16.92
CA ALA A 44 -11.37 -0.38 16.12
C ALA A 44 -11.88 -1.05 14.84
N VAL A 45 -11.03 -1.86 14.18
CA VAL A 45 -11.46 -2.68 13.03
C VAL A 45 -12.53 -3.66 13.45
N GLU A 46 -12.32 -4.42 14.52
CA GLU A 46 -13.29 -5.42 15.01
C GLU A 46 -14.64 -4.80 15.38
N ARG A 47 -14.65 -3.61 15.97
CA ARG A 47 -15.90 -2.87 16.28
C ARG A 47 -16.69 -2.50 15.02
N MET A 48 -16.03 -2.33 13.88
CA MET A 48 -16.68 -2.00 12.61
C MET A 48 -17.11 -3.25 11.83
N LEU A 49 -16.65 -4.44 12.21
CA LEU A 49 -16.99 -5.66 11.49
C LEU A 49 -18.44 -6.06 11.73
N THR A 50 -19.21 -5.94 10.67
CA THR A 50 -20.55 -6.49 10.51
C THR A 50 -20.56 -7.37 9.26
N ASP A 51 -21.64 -8.11 9.05
CA ASP A 51 -21.84 -8.92 7.83
C ASP A 51 -21.86 -8.06 6.54
N GLU A 52 -21.91 -6.73 6.66
CA GLU A 52 -21.88 -5.79 5.54
C GLU A 52 -20.47 -5.29 5.18
N VAL A 53 -19.44 -5.63 5.96
CA VAL A 53 -18.05 -5.23 5.66
C VAL A 53 -17.49 -6.14 4.56
N ALA A 54 -17.20 -5.53 3.41
CA ALA A 54 -16.72 -6.24 2.23
C ALA A 54 -15.19 -6.39 2.22
N ALA A 55 -14.46 -5.37 2.69
CA ALA A 55 -13.02 -5.35 2.63
C ALA A 55 -12.38 -4.40 3.65
N ILE A 56 -11.13 -4.71 3.99
CA ILE A 56 -10.19 -3.86 4.72
C ILE A 56 -9.08 -3.46 3.75
N VAL A 57 -8.89 -2.16 3.53
CA VAL A 57 -7.89 -1.62 2.61
C VAL A 57 -6.86 -0.81 3.40
N LEU A 58 -5.58 -1.12 3.21
CA LEU A 58 -4.50 -0.38 3.84
C LEU A 58 -3.20 -0.42 3.02
N GLU A 59 -2.31 0.52 3.31
CA GLU A 59 -0.93 0.51 2.86
C GLU A 59 -0.08 -0.23 3.91
N PRO A 60 0.80 -1.20 3.56
CA PRO A 60 1.72 -1.82 4.54
C PRO A 60 2.70 -0.84 5.20
N VAL A 61 2.97 0.27 4.51
CA VAL A 61 3.64 1.47 5.05
C VAL A 61 2.88 2.67 4.49
N GLN A 62 2.25 3.48 5.34
CA GLN A 62 1.50 4.66 4.88
C GLN A 62 2.47 5.68 4.29
N GLY A 63 2.38 5.97 2.99
CA GLY A 63 3.29 6.91 2.34
C GLY A 63 2.99 8.35 2.71
N GLU A 64 1.94 8.90 2.11
CA GLU A 64 1.49 10.29 2.34
C GLU A 64 0.99 10.53 3.78
N GLY A 65 0.74 9.46 4.52
CA GLY A 65 0.41 9.50 5.95
C GLY A 65 1.61 9.80 6.86
N GLY A 66 2.82 9.91 6.29
CA GLY A 66 4.04 10.22 7.04
C GLY A 66 4.97 9.04 7.25
N VAL A 67 4.98 8.05 6.35
CA VAL A 67 5.89 6.88 6.38
C VAL A 67 5.75 6.04 7.66
N HIS A 68 4.51 5.82 8.11
CA HIS A 68 4.23 4.93 9.25
C HIS A 68 4.20 3.47 8.80
N VAL A 69 5.06 2.64 9.38
CA VAL A 69 5.12 1.20 9.12
C VAL A 69 4.02 0.49 9.92
N SER A 70 3.30 -0.44 9.29
CA SER A 70 2.33 -1.26 10.01
C SER A 70 3.00 -2.15 11.06
N ASP A 71 2.33 -2.38 12.18
CA ASP A 71 2.76 -3.40 13.15
C ASP A 71 2.59 -4.80 12.51
N PRO A 72 3.65 -5.64 12.47
CA PRO A 72 3.53 -7.02 11.99
C PRO A 72 2.44 -7.83 12.70
N ALA A 73 2.22 -7.63 14.01
CA ALA A 73 1.17 -8.30 14.75
C ALA A 73 -0.23 -7.86 14.29
N HIS A 74 -0.40 -6.56 14.02
CA HIS A 74 -1.64 -6.01 13.48
C HIS A 74 -1.97 -6.62 12.11
N LEU A 75 -1.01 -6.68 11.17
CA LEU A 75 -1.26 -7.24 9.85
C LEU A 75 -1.61 -8.74 9.88
N ARG A 76 -0.95 -9.52 10.74
CA ARG A 76 -1.29 -10.94 10.94
C ARG A 76 -2.70 -11.10 11.50
N ALA A 77 -3.05 -10.29 12.51
CA ALA A 77 -4.38 -10.33 13.09
C ALA A 77 -5.47 -9.92 12.09
N LEU A 78 -5.22 -8.92 11.23
CA LEU A 78 -6.14 -8.57 10.14
C LEU A 78 -6.35 -9.71 9.16
N ARG A 79 -5.28 -10.44 8.80
CA ARG A 79 -5.39 -11.61 7.92
C ARG A 79 -6.26 -12.70 8.54
N GLU A 80 -5.98 -13.06 9.78
CA GLU A 80 -6.79 -14.05 10.51
C GLU A 80 -8.24 -13.61 10.65
N LEU A 81 -8.47 -12.32 10.86
CA LEU A 81 -9.80 -11.74 10.97
C LEU A 81 -10.56 -11.86 9.64
N CYS A 82 -9.94 -11.48 8.53
CA CYS A 82 -10.49 -11.65 7.17
C CYS A 82 -10.79 -13.11 6.85
N ASP A 83 -9.92 -14.05 7.25
CA ASP A 83 -10.13 -15.49 7.03
C ASP A 83 -11.35 -16.02 7.80
N ARG A 84 -11.60 -15.51 9.02
CA ARG A 84 -12.75 -15.92 9.83
C ARG A 84 -14.08 -15.31 9.38
N THR A 85 -14.06 -14.07 8.89
CA THR A 85 -15.29 -13.32 8.56
C THR A 85 -15.64 -13.35 7.08
N GLY A 86 -14.69 -13.70 6.21
CA GLY A 86 -14.85 -13.65 4.77
C GLY A 86 -14.72 -12.24 4.18
N CYS A 87 -14.38 -11.22 4.98
CA CYS A 87 -14.06 -9.90 4.43
C CYS A 87 -12.67 -9.94 3.75
N LEU A 88 -12.51 -9.19 2.67
CA LEU A 88 -11.27 -9.22 1.89
C LEU A 88 -10.18 -8.33 2.51
N LEU A 89 -8.94 -8.81 2.52
CA LEU A 89 -7.78 -7.99 2.85
C LEU A 89 -7.15 -7.42 1.57
N VAL A 90 -7.02 -6.11 1.50
CA VAL A 90 -6.43 -5.41 0.35
C VAL A 90 -5.21 -4.64 0.79
N PHE A 91 -4.07 -4.94 0.16
CA PHE A 91 -2.88 -4.12 0.33
C PHE A 91 -2.71 -3.19 -0.86
N ASP A 92 -2.67 -1.89 -0.56
CA ASP A 92 -2.24 -0.87 -1.50
C ASP A 92 -0.71 -0.77 -1.46
N GLU A 93 -0.07 -1.38 -2.45
CA GLU A 93 1.37 -1.36 -2.63
C GLU A 93 1.80 -0.48 -3.80
N ILE A 94 0.95 0.47 -4.21
CA ILE A 94 1.26 1.40 -5.28
C ILE A 94 2.55 2.17 -4.98
N GLN A 95 2.78 2.57 -3.71
CA GLN A 95 3.99 3.31 -3.31
C GLN A 95 5.10 2.43 -2.73
N THR A 96 4.72 1.38 -2.01
CA THR A 96 5.64 0.55 -1.21
C THR A 96 6.22 -0.64 -1.99
N GLY A 97 5.60 -1.03 -3.10
CA GLY A 97 6.03 -2.14 -3.94
C GLY A 97 7.21 -1.80 -4.85
N MET A 98 7.51 -2.74 -5.74
CA MET A 98 8.56 -2.65 -6.76
C MET A 98 9.96 -2.36 -6.17
N GLY A 99 10.30 -3.01 -5.06
CA GLY A 99 11.64 -2.89 -4.46
C GLY A 99 11.81 -1.73 -3.48
N ARG A 100 10.86 -0.79 -3.40
CA ARG A 100 11.00 0.47 -2.64
C ARG A 100 11.37 0.26 -1.17
N THR A 101 10.80 -0.76 -0.54
CA THR A 101 10.99 -1.07 0.88
C THR A 101 12.14 -2.04 1.17
N GLY A 102 12.91 -2.43 0.14
CA GLY A 102 14.03 -3.37 0.25
C GLY A 102 13.66 -4.82 -0.08
N ARG A 103 12.37 -5.10 -0.31
CA ARG A 103 11.82 -6.32 -0.92
C ARG A 103 10.99 -5.95 -2.15
N LEU A 104 10.73 -6.94 -3.02
CA LEU A 104 9.91 -6.71 -4.21
C LEU A 104 8.54 -6.13 -3.84
N PHE A 105 7.89 -6.70 -2.82
CA PHE A 105 6.67 -6.18 -2.22
C PHE A 105 6.85 -6.00 -0.71
N ALA A 106 6.26 -4.95 -0.15
CA ALA A 106 6.29 -4.64 1.26
C ALA A 106 5.62 -5.73 2.11
N LYS A 107 4.56 -6.39 1.61
CA LYS A 107 3.92 -7.54 2.28
C LYS A 107 4.91 -8.64 2.69
N ASP A 108 6.01 -8.79 1.94
CA ASP A 108 7.01 -9.84 2.17
C ASP A 108 7.89 -9.56 3.39
N HIS A 109 7.84 -8.35 3.96
CA HIS A 109 8.42 -8.08 5.28
C HIS A 109 7.57 -8.65 6.42
N PHE A 110 6.27 -8.80 6.19
CA PHE A 110 5.29 -9.15 7.21
C PHE A 110 4.79 -10.58 7.09
N GLU A 111 5.09 -11.24 5.97
CA GLU A 111 4.66 -12.61 5.64
C GLU A 111 3.13 -12.76 5.64
N VAL A 112 2.42 -11.68 5.29
CA VAL A 112 0.97 -11.64 5.19
C VAL A 112 0.55 -11.55 3.72
N ARG A 113 -0.31 -12.46 3.29
CA ARG A 113 -0.85 -12.47 1.92
C ARG A 113 -2.22 -11.78 1.88
N PRO A 114 -2.37 -10.66 1.15
CA PRO A 114 -3.67 -10.06 0.93
C PRO A 114 -4.46 -10.84 -0.13
N ASP A 115 -5.78 -10.64 -0.15
CA ASP A 115 -6.66 -11.14 -1.19
C ASP A 115 -6.51 -10.34 -2.50
N ILE A 116 -6.23 -9.04 -2.36
CA ILE A 116 -5.97 -8.12 -3.46
C ILE A 116 -4.70 -7.32 -3.19
N LEU A 117 -3.84 -7.17 -4.20
CA LEU A 117 -2.64 -6.34 -4.19
C LEU A 117 -2.73 -5.28 -5.30
N LEU A 118 -2.59 -4.01 -4.93
CA LEU A 118 -2.62 -2.89 -5.88
C LEU A 118 -1.19 -2.43 -6.20
N LEU A 119 -0.88 -2.26 -7.49
CA LEU A 119 0.42 -1.79 -7.96
C LEU A 119 0.25 -0.67 -9.01
N ALA A 120 1.14 0.31 -9.00
CA ALA A 120 1.29 1.31 -10.07
C ALA A 120 2.66 2.00 -9.90
N LYS A 121 2.77 3.30 -10.13
CA LYS A 121 3.99 4.12 -9.93
C LYS A 121 5.24 3.45 -10.53
N ALA A 122 6.08 2.87 -9.68
CA ALA A 122 7.33 2.22 -10.06
C ALA A 122 7.12 1.01 -10.98
N LEU A 123 5.92 0.42 -11.03
CA LEU A 123 5.59 -0.68 -11.95
C LEU A 123 5.91 -0.32 -13.40
N GLY A 124 5.57 0.89 -13.85
CA GLY A 124 5.92 1.36 -15.20
C GLY A 124 7.12 2.31 -15.24
N ASN A 125 7.66 2.66 -14.06
CA ASN A 125 8.81 3.55 -13.84
C ASN A 125 8.92 4.73 -14.83
N GLY A 126 7.82 5.45 -15.04
CA GLY A 126 7.71 6.56 -16.00
C GLY A 126 6.60 6.36 -17.04
N MET A 127 6.25 5.12 -17.37
CA MET A 127 5.09 4.80 -18.21
C MET A 127 3.83 4.60 -17.35
N PRO A 128 2.69 5.26 -17.64
CA PRO A 128 1.46 5.04 -16.90
C PRO A 128 0.95 3.60 -17.00
N VAL A 129 0.94 2.90 -15.87
CA VAL A 129 0.40 1.55 -15.72
C VAL A 129 -0.03 1.34 -14.28
N GLY A 130 -1.12 0.60 -14.09
CA GLY A 130 -1.53 0.06 -12.81
C GLY A 130 -1.94 -1.39 -12.97
N ALA A 131 -1.80 -2.18 -11.91
CA ALA A 131 -2.20 -3.57 -11.85
C ALA A 131 -3.02 -3.82 -10.58
N PHE A 132 -4.09 -4.59 -10.76
CA PHE A 132 -4.93 -5.11 -9.70
C PHE A 132 -4.76 -6.62 -9.70
N LEU A 133 -4.03 -7.13 -8.71
CA LEU A 133 -3.79 -8.56 -8.57
C LEU A 133 -4.78 -9.10 -7.55
N ALA A 134 -5.42 -10.22 -7.85
CA ALA A 134 -6.39 -10.85 -6.97
C ALA A 134 -6.12 -12.35 -6.86
N THR A 135 -6.52 -12.96 -5.73
CA THR A 135 -6.60 -14.42 -5.62
C THR A 135 -7.64 -14.97 -6.60
N GLU A 136 -7.52 -16.25 -6.97
CA GLU A 136 -8.47 -16.89 -7.89
C GLU A 136 -9.91 -16.83 -7.36
N ALA A 137 -10.09 -17.01 -6.04
CA ALA A 137 -11.39 -16.89 -5.38
C ALA A 137 -12.03 -15.51 -5.59
N VAL A 138 -11.25 -14.43 -5.50
CA VAL A 138 -11.74 -13.07 -5.74
C VAL A 138 -11.91 -12.79 -7.24
N ALA A 139 -10.98 -13.26 -8.07
CA ALA A 139 -11.02 -13.06 -9.52
C ALA A 139 -12.26 -13.69 -10.16
N GLY A 140 -12.74 -14.83 -9.63
CA GLY A 140 -13.97 -15.50 -10.08
C GLY A 140 -15.24 -14.66 -9.93
N ALA A 141 -15.21 -13.57 -9.14
CA ALA A 141 -16.33 -12.66 -8.99
C ALA A 141 -16.42 -11.58 -10.08
N ILE A 142 -15.42 -11.48 -10.97
CA ILE A 142 -15.36 -10.47 -12.04
C ILE A 142 -15.58 -11.16 -13.39
N ALA A 143 -16.70 -10.92 -14.04
CA ALA A 143 -16.99 -11.45 -15.36
C ALA A 143 -16.51 -10.51 -16.48
N PRO A 144 -16.27 -11.03 -17.70
CA PRO A 144 -15.96 -10.18 -18.85
C PRO A 144 -17.06 -9.12 -19.08
N GLY A 145 -16.67 -7.84 -19.00
CA GLY A 145 -17.56 -6.70 -19.17
C GLY A 145 -17.91 -5.94 -17.89
N ASP A 146 -17.68 -6.53 -16.70
CA ASP A 146 -18.00 -5.89 -15.42
C ASP A 146 -17.07 -4.69 -15.11
N HIS A 147 -15.81 -4.80 -15.51
CA HIS A 147 -14.81 -3.76 -15.35
C HIS A 147 -13.90 -3.69 -16.59
N GLY A 148 -13.56 -2.47 -17.02
CA GLY A 148 -12.69 -2.28 -18.17
C GLY A 148 -12.21 -0.84 -18.29
N THR A 149 -11.11 -0.67 -18.99
CA THR A 149 -10.55 0.64 -19.34
C THR A 149 -9.84 0.54 -20.68
N THR A 150 -10.03 1.53 -21.56
CA THR A 150 -9.57 1.50 -22.95
C THR A 150 -8.07 1.27 -23.10
N PHE A 151 -7.27 1.82 -22.19
CA PHE A 151 -5.81 1.72 -22.25
C PHE A 151 -5.24 0.63 -21.31
N GLY A 152 -6.09 -0.10 -20.60
CA GLY A 152 -5.67 -1.15 -19.66
C GLY A 152 -5.00 -2.30 -20.41
N GLY A 153 -3.83 -2.73 -19.93
CA GLY A 153 -3.11 -3.85 -20.53
C GLY A 153 -2.55 -3.59 -21.93
N ASN A 154 -2.42 -2.32 -22.34
CA ASN A 154 -1.85 -2.01 -23.65
C ASN A 154 -0.38 -2.52 -23.75
N PRO A 155 0.07 -2.99 -24.94
CA PRO A 155 1.39 -3.60 -25.08
C PRO A 155 2.57 -2.72 -24.65
N LEU A 156 2.48 -1.40 -24.85
CA LEU A 156 3.55 -0.47 -24.48
C LEU A 156 3.74 -0.40 -22.96
N ALA A 157 2.63 -0.24 -22.22
CA ALA A 157 2.66 -0.21 -20.76
C ALA A 157 3.11 -1.56 -20.17
N CYS A 158 2.65 -2.67 -20.75
CA CYS A 158 3.09 -4.01 -20.35
C CYS A 158 4.59 -4.22 -20.61
N ALA A 159 5.11 -3.80 -21.77
CA ALA A 159 6.54 -3.91 -22.07
C ALA A 159 7.41 -3.08 -21.12
N ALA A 160 6.97 -1.86 -20.77
CA ALA A 160 7.66 -1.06 -19.76
C ALA A 160 7.65 -1.74 -18.38
N GLY A 161 6.51 -2.32 -17.98
CA GLY A 161 6.41 -3.05 -16.72
C GLY A 161 7.28 -4.30 -16.65
N LEU A 162 7.32 -5.08 -17.74
CA LEU A 162 8.22 -6.24 -17.85
C LEU A 162 9.69 -5.82 -17.76
N ALA A 163 10.09 -4.76 -18.47
CA ALA A 163 11.47 -4.26 -18.39
C ALA A 163 11.85 -3.81 -16.97
N VAL A 164 10.92 -3.22 -16.21
CA VAL A 164 11.15 -2.90 -14.79
C VAL A 164 11.34 -4.16 -13.97
N LEU A 165 10.48 -5.17 -14.15
CA LEU A 165 10.59 -6.44 -13.42
C LEU A 165 11.89 -7.16 -13.74
N ASP A 166 12.27 -7.25 -15.02
CA ASP A 166 13.54 -7.85 -15.46
C ASP A 166 14.73 -7.21 -14.75
N GLN A 167 14.74 -5.87 -14.64
CA GLN A 167 15.77 -5.13 -13.91
C GLN A 167 15.78 -5.42 -12.40
N LEU A 168 14.60 -5.51 -11.77
CA LEU A 168 14.49 -5.83 -10.34
C LEU A 168 14.94 -7.27 -10.04
N GLU A 169 14.78 -8.18 -11.01
CA GLU A 169 15.19 -9.59 -10.92
C GLU A 169 16.66 -9.81 -11.26
N GLU A 170 17.36 -8.81 -11.81
CA GLU A 170 18.79 -8.93 -12.10
C GLU A 170 19.59 -9.29 -10.83
N PRO A 171 20.49 -10.29 -10.90
CA PRO A 171 21.30 -10.69 -9.76
C PRO A 171 22.05 -9.50 -9.14
N GLY A 172 21.86 -9.30 -7.84
CA GLY A 172 22.52 -8.23 -7.08
C GLY A 172 21.77 -6.88 -7.08
N PHE A 173 20.73 -6.67 -7.90
CA PHE A 173 19.99 -5.42 -7.90
C PHE A 173 19.36 -5.13 -6.53
N MET A 174 18.59 -6.09 -6.01
CA MET A 174 17.94 -5.95 -4.71
C MET A 174 18.92 -5.98 -3.53
N ASP A 175 20.09 -6.61 -3.69
CA ASP A 175 21.17 -6.52 -2.70
C ASP A 175 21.71 -5.09 -2.60
N GLU A 176 21.93 -4.43 -3.74
CA GLU A 176 22.36 -3.04 -3.79
C GLU A 176 21.29 -2.09 -3.24
N VAL A 177 20.00 -2.35 -3.51
CA VAL A 177 18.90 -1.59 -2.89
C VAL A 177 18.96 -1.69 -1.36
N ARG A 178 19.15 -2.90 -0.81
CA ARG A 178 19.29 -3.08 0.65
C ARG A 178 20.53 -2.36 1.19
N ARG A 179 21.68 -2.53 0.56
CA ARG A 179 22.92 -1.85 0.96
C ARG A 179 22.77 -0.32 0.99
N ARG A 180 22.08 0.25 0.00
CA ARG A 180 21.78 1.70 -0.02
C ARG A 180 20.74 2.10 1.04
N SER A 181 19.80 1.21 1.34
CA SER A 181 18.81 1.42 2.40
C SER A 181 19.48 1.51 3.77
N ASP A 182 20.43 0.63 4.05
CA ASP A 182 21.18 0.61 5.30
C ASP A 182 22.00 1.89 5.45
N LEU A 183 22.75 2.28 4.41
CA LEU A 183 23.51 3.53 4.39
C LEU A 183 22.61 4.75 4.61
N PHE A 184 21.43 4.77 4.00
CA PHE A 184 20.51 5.89 4.15
C PHE A 184 19.92 5.96 5.55
N GLU A 185 19.57 4.82 6.14
CA GLU A 185 19.09 4.73 7.53
C GLU A 185 20.16 5.19 8.54
N GLU A 186 21.39 4.68 8.42
CA GLU A 186 22.51 5.07 9.26
C GLU A 186 22.75 6.58 9.24
N GLY A 187 22.73 7.18 8.04
CA GLY A 187 22.90 8.63 7.88
C GLY A 187 21.77 9.45 8.53
N LEU A 188 20.52 9.03 8.36
CA LEU A 188 19.38 9.71 8.97
C LEU A 188 19.39 9.57 10.50
N GLU A 189 19.75 8.41 11.01
CA GLU A 189 19.85 8.15 12.45
C GLU A 189 21.00 8.96 13.09
N SER A 190 22.13 9.16 12.39
CA SER A 190 23.19 10.08 12.83
C SER A 190 22.66 11.50 12.97
N LEU A 191 21.92 12.00 11.96
CA LEU A 191 21.31 13.33 12.03
C LEU A 191 20.32 13.45 13.20
N ARG A 192 19.57 12.39 13.49
CA ARG A 192 18.64 12.35 14.64
C ARG A 192 19.37 12.47 15.97
N GLN A 193 20.54 11.85 16.10
CA GLN A 193 21.36 11.90 17.31
C GLN A 193 22.08 13.25 17.47
N GLU A 194 22.44 13.90 16.37
CA GLU A 194 23.17 15.17 16.36
C GLU A 194 22.27 16.41 16.52
N HIS A 195 20.99 16.31 16.13
CA HIS A 195 20.09 17.45 16.08
C HIS A 195 18.77 17.20 16.82
N GLU A 196 18.55 17.92 17.92
CA GLU A 196 17.31 17.85 18.72
C GLU A 196 16.03 18.14 17.91
N MET A 197 16.14 18.90 16.81
CA MET A 197 15.00 19.21 15.94
C MET A 197 14.46 18.00 15.16
N VAL A 198 15.23 16.91 15.09
CA VAL A 198 14.83 15.68 14.41
C VAL A 198 14.17 14.77 15.45
N HIS A 199 12.85 14.74 15.43
CA HIS A 199 12.04 14.00 16.41
C HIS A 199 12.12 12.49 16.21
N GLU A 200 11.90 12.03 14.97
CA GLU A 200 11.80 10.61 14.64
C GLU A 200 12.33 10.36 13.22
N VAL A 201 12.98 9.20 13.04
CA VAL A 201 13.29 8.63 11.73
C VAL A 201 12.59 7.28 11.65
N ARG A 202 11.86 7.03 10.55
CA ARG A 202 11.05 5.82 10.39
C ARG A 202 10.93 5.39 8.93
N GLY A 203 10.48 4.16 8.71
CA GLY A 203 10.21 3.60 7.38
C GLY A 203 10.95 2.29 7.12
N LEU A 204 10.91 1.80 5.88
CA LEU A 204 11.56 0.57 5.44
C LEU A 204 12.32 0.82 4.13
N GLY A 205 13.50 0.22 3.98
CA GLY A 205 14.28 0.28 2.75
C GLY A 205 14.65 1.72 2.36
N LEU A 206 14.31 2.10 1.13
CA LEU A 206 14.50 3.47 0.61
C LEU A 206 13.26 4.35 0.77
N MET A 207 12.28 3.92 1.56
CA MET A 207 11.12 4.71 1.93
C MET A 207 11.27 5.14 3.38
N ARG A 208 11.71 6.39 3.58
CA ARG A 208 12.00 6.95 4.90
C ARG A 208 11.24 8.24 5.14
N GLY A 209 10.81 8.42 6.37
CA GLY A 209 10.24 9.66 6.90
C GLY A 209 11.14 10.20 8.00
N VAL A 210 11.28 11.52 8.04
CA VAL A 210 11.96 12.26 9.10
C VAL A 210 10.96 13.27 9.64
N GLU A 211 10.62 13.14 10.91
CA GLU A 211 9.73 14.07 11.60
C GLU A 211 10.54 15.11 12.34
N LEU A 212 10.11 16.37 12.23
CA LEU A 212 10.75 17.50 12.88
C LEU A 212 9.84 18.07 13.97
N THR A 213 10.44 18.66 15.00
CA THR A 213 9.74 19.36 16.10
C THR A 213 9.45 20.82 15.78
#